data_AF-A0A8J7SLU5-F1
#
_entry.id   AF-A0A8J7SLU5-F1
#
_cell.length_a   1.000
_cell.length_b   1.000
_cell.length_c   1.000
_cell.angle_alpha   90.00
_cell.angle_beta   90.00
_cell.angle_gamma   90.00
#
_symmetry.space_group_name_H-M   'P 1'
#
loop_
_entity.id
_entity.type
_entity.pdbx_description
1 polymer ?
#
loop_
_entity_poly.entity_id
_entity_poly.type
_entity_poly.pdbx_seq_one_letter_code
_entity_poly.pdbx_strand_id
1 'polypeptide(L)'
;MLAEIKAIHKDHNLKVYGSPRMTKELQARGWKCSENTVANIMRQHRIVAKPAGRFKPPKTTTVDKEAKYSPNLLENQQSDRFAKVL
;
A
#
# COMPACT_ATOMS: atom_id res chain seq x y z
N MET A 1 -10.27 8.07 -28.81
CA MET A 1 -9.93 7.13 -27.71
C MET A 1 -8.96 7.74 -26.69
N LEU A 2 -7.76 8.22 -27.07
CA LEU A 2 -6.82 8.82 -26.10
C LEU A 2 -7.41 9.98 -25.30
N ALA A 3 -8.15 10.89 -25.96
CA ALA A 3 -8.80 12.01 -25.29
C ALA A 3 -9.77 11.52 -24.19
N GLU A 4 -10.54 10.46 -24.50
CA GLU A 4 -11.48 9.84 -23.56
C GLU A 4 -10.76 9.18 -22.38
N ILE A 5 -9.68 8.43 -22.65
CA ILE A 5 -8.84 7.83 -21.60
C ILE A 5 -8.28 8.93 -20.68
N LYS A 6 -7.82 10.05 -21.25
CA LYS A 6 -7.33 11.19 -20.46
C LYS A 6 -8.46 11.86 -19.67
N ALA A 7 -9.67 11.95 -20.22
CA ALA A 7 -10.82 12.51 -19.52
C ALA A 7 -11.21 11.66 -18.32
N ILE A 8 -11.34 10.34 -18.51
CA ILE A 8 -11.61 9.37 -17.44
C ILE A 8 -10.50 9.43 -16.39
N HIS A 9 -9.23 9.40 -16.81
CA HIS A 9 -8.09 9.42 -15.89
C HIS A 9 -7.90 10.75 -15.15
N LYS A 10 -8.52 11.85 -15.59
CA LYS A 10 -8.47 13.13 -14.86
C LYS A 10 -9.34 13.12 -13.60
N ASP A 11 -10.43 12.36 -13.59
CA ASP A 11 -11.30 12.20 -12.43
C ASP A 11 -10.52 11.58 -11.26
N HIS A 12 -10.60 12.22 -10.09
CA HIS A 12 -9.91 11.79 -8.89
C HIS A 12 -10.25 10.34 -8.51
N ASN A 13 -11.51 9.94 -8.64
CA ASN A 13 -11.99 8.63 -8.26
C ASN A 13 -11.58 7.54 -9.27
N LEU A 14 -11.41 7.92 -10.53
CA LEU A 14 -11.14 6.98 -11.63
C LEU A 14 -9.64 6.86 -11.97
N LYS A 15 -8.78 7.67 -11.35
CA LYS A 15 -7.31 7.57 -11.47
C LYS A 15 -6.75 6.19 -11.14
N VAL A 16 -7.46 5.40 -10.33
CA VAL A 16 -7.10 4.02 -9.97
C VAL A 16 -7.34 3.02 -11.11
N TYR A 17 -8.00 3.41 -12.21
CA TYR A 17 -8.33 2.49 -13.29
C TYR A 17 -7.11 2.16 -14.15
N GLY A 18 -6.75 0.88 -14.19
CA GLY A 18 -5.86 0.30 -15.20
C GLY A 18 -6.62 -0.06 -16.49
N SER A 19 -5.91 -0.67 -17.45
CA SER A 19 -6.48 -1.11 -18.72
C SER A 19 -7.76 -1.94 -18.60
N PRO A 20 -7.93 -2.87 -17.63
CA PRO A 20 -9.17 -3.66 -17.56
C PRO A 20 -10.41 -2.81 -17.26
N ARG A 21 -10.31 -1.92 -16.26
CA ARG A 21 -11.44 -1.06 -15.85
C ARG A 21 -11.66 0.09 -16.82
N MET A 22 -10.58 0.66 -17.36
CA MET A 22 -10.63 1.68 -18.40
C MET A 22 -11.35 1.16 -19.65
N THR A 23 -11.10 -0.10 -20.04
CA THR A 23 -11.77 -0.72 -21.19
C THR A 23 -13.27 -0.87 -20.98
N LYS A 24 -13.70 -1.32 -19.80
CA LYS A 24 -15.14 -1.40 -19.47
C LYS A 24 -15.83 -0.05 -19.52
N GLU A 25 -15.19 0.98 -18.98
CA GLU A 25 -15.71 2.36 -19.00
C GLU A 25 -15.82 2.89 -20.43
N LEU A 26 -14.79 2.68 -21.25
CA LEU A 26 -14.80 3.06 -22.66
C LEU A 26 -15.91 2.34 -23.44
N GLN A 27 -16.10 1.04 -23.19
CA GLN A 27 -17.18 0.26 -23.81
C GLN A 27 -18.56 0.75 -23.39
N ALA A 28 -18.74 1.08 -22.11
CA ALA A 28 -19.99 1.69 -21.62
C ALA A 28 -20.27 3.05 -22.28
N ARG A 29 -19.23 3.79 -22.66
CA ARG A 29 -19.32 5.05 -23.42
C ARG A 29 -19.41 4.84 -24.95
N GLY A 30 -19.57 3.61 -25.42
CA GLY A 30 -19.80 3.28 -26.83
C GLY A 30 -18.54 2.96 -27.65
N TRP A 31 -17.35 2.89 -27.04
CA TRP A 31 -16.13 2.54 -27.76
C TRP A 31 -15.98 1.03 -27.94
N LYS A 32 -15.76 0.58 -29.18
CA LYS A 32 -15.38 -0.81 -29.46
C LYS A 32 -13.86 -0.96 -29.42
N CYS A 33 -13.31 -1.37 -28.29
CA CYS A 33 -11.88 -1.59 -28.10
C CYS A 33 -11.56 -2.80 -27.24
N SER A 34 -10.42 -3.42 -27.52
CA SER A 34 -9.84 -4.49 -26.69
C SER A 34 -9.01 -3.90 -25.55
N GLU A 35 -8.85 -4.68 -24.49
CA GLU A 35 -7.99 -4.28 -23.37
C GLU A 35 -6.54 -4.03 -23.82
N ASN A 36 -6.00 -4.85 -24.70
CA ASN A 36 -4.63 -4.72 -25.21
C ASN A 36 -4.42 -3.39 -25.96
N THR A 37 -5.42 -2.94 -26.71
CA THR A 37 -5.39 -1.63 -27.37
C THR A 37 -5.33 -0.51 -26.34
N VAL A 38 -6.18 -0.56 -25.31
CA VAL A 38 -6.21 0.44 -24.23
C VAL A 38 -4.89 0.44 -23.45
N ALA A 39 -4.36 -0.74 -23.11
CA ALA A 39 -3.08 -0.91 -22.43
C ALA A 39 -1.91 -0.31 -23.22
N ASN A 40 -1.87 -0.53 -24.54
CA ASN A 40 -0.84 0.05 -25.41
C ASN A 40 -0.92 1.58 -25.46
N ILE A 41 -2.12 2.15 -25.60
CA ILE A 41 -2.31 3.60 -25.59
C ILE A 41 -1.91 4.18 -24.22
N MET A 42 -2.35 3.57 -23.12
CA MET A 42 -1.95 3.99 -21.77
C MET A 42 -0.43 3.97 -21.59
N ARG A 43 0.25 2.91 -22.03
CA ARG A 43 1.71 2.77 -21.97
C ARG A 43 2.43 3.83 -22.81
N GLN A 44 2.02 4.02 -24.07
CA GLN A 44 2.62 5.00 -24.98
C GLN A 44 2.52 6.43 -24.44
N HIS A 45 1.43 6.75 -23.74
CA HIS A 45 1.18 8.07 -23.17
C HIS A 45 1.52 8.20 -21.68
N ARG A 46 2.20 7.20 -21.10
CA ARG A 46 2.61 7.17 -19.68
C ARG A 46 1.44 7.41 -18.71
N ILE A 47 0.26 6.91 -19.06
CA ILE A 47 -0.94 6.94 -18.20
C ILE A 47 -0.89 5.69 -17.33
N VAL A 48 -0.75 5.87 -16.02
CA VAL A 48 -0.58 4.78 -15.05
C VAL A 48 -1.68 4.85 -14.01
N ALA A 49 -2.25 3.69 -13.67
CA ALA A 49 -3.21 3.59 -12.57
C ALA A 49 -2.55 4.03 -11.25
N LYS A 50 -3.16 4.98 -10.56
CA LYS A 50 -2.68 5.49 -9.28
C LYS A 50 -3.50 4.87 -8.15
N PRO A 51 -3.07 3.75 -7.54
CA PRO A 51 -3.80 3.14 -6.42
C PRO A 51 -3.85 4.10 -5.23
N ALA A 52 -4.87 3.95 -4.39
CA ALA A 52 -4.91 4.64 -3.11
C ALA A 52 -3.66 4.30 -2.28
N GLY A 53 -3.14 5.28 -1.56
CA GLY A 53 -2.04 5.06 -0.62
C GLY A 53 -2.45 4.03 0.43
N ARG A 54 -1.49 3.21 0.88
CA ARG A 54 -1.71 2.32 2.01
C ARG A 54 -2.07 3.16 3.24
N PHE A 55 -3.07 2.72 4.01
CA PHE A 55 -3.36 3.31 5.30
C PHE A 55 -2.14 3.18 6.20
N LYS A 56 -1.69 4.29 6.78
CA LYS A 56 -0.63 4.32 7.78
C LYS A 56 -1.30 4.68 9.11
N PRO A 57 -1.39 3.74 10.07
CA PRO A 57 -1.98 4.05 11.36
C PRO A 57 -1.19 5.18 12.04
N PRO A 58 -1.85 6.06 12.80
CA PRO A 58 -1.14 7.05 13.60
C PRO A 58 -0.16 6.34 14.55
N LYS A 59 1.00 6.95 14.79
CA LYS A 59 2.02 6.38 15.66
C LYS A 59 1.51 6.41 17.11
N THR A 60 0.95 5.30 17.58
CA THR A 60 0.39 5.18 18.94
C THR A 60 1.45 5.26 20.02
N THR A 61 2.68 4.78 19.74
CA THR A 61 3.78 4.74 20.71
C THR A 61 4.84 5.78 20.34
N THR A 62 4.95 6.82 21.15
CA THR A 62 6.11 7.71 21.17
C THR A 62 7.15 7.14 22.13
N VAL A 63 8.39 6.94 21.66
CA VAL A 63 9.49 6.52 22.54
C VAL A 63 9.83 7.71 23.43
N ASP A 64 9.62 7.54 24.74
CA ASP A 64 10.21 8.43 25.72
C ASP A 64 11.70 8.09 25.84
N LYS A 65 12.56 9.07 25.57
CA LYS A 65 14.02 8.89 25.60
C LYS A 65 14.55 8.77 27.02
N GLU A 66 13.81 9.29 28.00
CA GLU A 66 14.19 9.28 29.41
C GLU A 66 13.62 8.08 30.16
N ALA A 67 12.78 7.26 29.51
CA ALA A 67 12.20 6.08 30.12
C ALA A 67 13.29 5.05 30.43
N LYS A 68 13.50 4.79 31.73
CA LYS A 68 14.37 3.72 32.21
C LYS A 68 13.58 2.43 32.35
N TYR A 69 14.16 1.33 31.90
CA TYR A 69 13.62 0.01 32.18
C TYR A 69 13.59 -0.23 33.70
N SER A 70 12.54 -0.89 34.18
CA SER A 70 12.52 -1.39 35.55
C SER A 70 13.73 -2.30 35.80
N PRO A 71 14.34 -2.25 36.99
CA PRO A 71 15.52 -3.06 37.30
C PRO A 71 15.20 -4.55 37.18
N ASN A 72 16.18 -5.33 36.71
CA ASN A 72 16.06 -6.77 36.62
C ASN A 72 16.14 -7.40 38.02
N LEU A 73 15.00 -7.83 38.56
CA LEU A 73 14.93 -8.44 39.89
C LEU A 73 15.31 -9.94 39.90
N LEU A 74 15.54 -10.55 38.73
CA LEU A 74 15.92 -11.96 38.61
C LEU A 74 17.41 -12.19 38.85
N GLU A 75 18.23 -11.14 38.76
CA GLU A 75 19.69 -11.21 38.98
C GLU A 75 20.05 -11.59 40.43
N ASN A 76 19.13 -11.34 41.37
CA ASN A 76 19.27 -11.71 42.78
C ASN A 76 18.67 -13.09 43.12
N GLN A 77 18.09 -13.81 42.15
CA GLN A 77 17.60 -15.16 42.39
C GLN A 77 18.75 -16.14 42.18
N GLN A 78 19.50 -16.40 43.26
CA GLN A 78 20.40 -17.53 43.31
C GLN A 78 19.57 -18.80 43.07
N SER A 79 19.82 -19.47 41.94
CA SER A 79 19.19 -20.76 41.68
C SER A 79 19.87 -21.82 42.54
N ASP A 80 19.23 -22.22 43.64
CA ASP A 80 19.70 -23.31 44.52
C ASP A 80 19.80 -24.68 43.82
N ARG A 81 19.40 -24.74 42.55
CA ARG A 81 19.28 -25.98 41.77
C ARG A 81 20.64 -26.62 41.42
N PHE A 82 21.74 -25.87 41.47
CA PHE A 82 23.07 -26.37 41.07
C PHE A 82 24.10 -26.44 42.22
N ALA A 83 23.72 -26.11 43.45
CA ALA A 83 24.66 -26.05 44.59
C ALA A 83 25.06 -27.42 45.18
N LYS A 84 24.61 -28.55 44.59
CA LYS A 84 24.82 -29.90 45.13
C LYS A 84 25.56 -30.87 44.21
N VAL A 85 26.35 -30.35 43.26
CA VAL A 85 27.23 -31.15 42.41
C VAL A 85 28.63 -30.54 42.42
N LEU A 86 29.34 -30.71 43.53
CA LEU A 86 30.80 -30.76 43.66
C LEU A 86 31.13 -31.37 45.03
#